data_AF-A0A7X2JBZ4-F1
#
_entry.id   AF-A0A7X2JBZ4-F1
#
_cell.length_a   1.000
_cell.length_b   1.000
_cell.length_c   1.000
_cell.angle_alpha   90.00
_cell.angle_beta   90.00
_cell.angle_gamma   90.00
#
_symmetry.space_group_name_H-M   'P 1'
#
loop_
_entity.id
_entity.type
_entity.pdbx_description
1 polymer ?
#
loop_
_entity_poly.entity_id
_entity_poly.type
_entity_poly.pdbx_seq_one_letter_code
_entity_poly.pdbx_strand_id
1 'polypeptide(L)'
;MFKKLRQKAKNKKGFTLVELIVVIVIILVLAAVLVPSLLRYVDKANKANCKADAATILSQLQADYAASQANEQTGVSALGDDYKVNGVEVLNRAATVAAPANKAVYTVTAVADSSAGAQTYNEITRFAYNNGKYTATWNMNGGTGVTAGWTVTKN
;
A
#
# COMPACT_ATOMS: atom_id res chain seq x y z
N MET A 1 42.03 -53.34 -22.91
CA MET A 1 40.81 -53.20 -22.07
C MET A 1 39.89 -52.00 -22.40
N PHE A 2 40.23 -51.12 -23.36
CA PHE A 2 39.49 -49.86 -23.64
C PHE A 2 38.23 -49.95 -24.52
N LYS A 3 37.85 -51.14 -25.01
CA LYS A 3 36.78 -51.28 -26.02
C LYS A 3 35.37 -51.10 -25.44
N LYS A 4 35.18 -51.21 -24.12
CA LYS A 4 33.87 -51.12 -23.46
C LYS A 4 33.39 -49.69 -23.13
N LEU A 5 34.27 -48.68 -23.13
CA LEU A 5 33.88 -47.29 -22.82
C LEU A 5 33.27 -46.55 -24.03
N ARG A 6 33.72 -46.87 -25.25
CA ARG A 6 33.24 -46.23 -26.49
C ARG A 6 31.82 -46.67 -26.91
N GLN A 7 31.34 -47.79 -26.37
CA GLN A 7 30.02 -48.34 -26.71
C GLN A 7 28.88 -47.71 -25.89
N LYS A 8 29.16 -47.18 -24.69
CA LYS A 8 28.17 -46.41 -23.89
C LYS A 8 27.91 -45.00 -24.43
N ALA A 9 28.80 -44.43 -25.24
CA ALA A 9 28.63 -43.10 -25.82
C ALA A 9 27.66 -43.08 -27.03
N LYS A 10 27.43 -44.21 -27.69
CA LYS A 10 26.52 -44.32 -28.85
C LYS A 10 25.03 -44.39 -28.51
N ASN A 11 24.68 -44.49 -27.23
CA ASN A 11 23.28 -44.56 -26.76
C ASN A 11 22.75 -43.24 -26.17
N LYS A 12 23.48 -42.13 -26.30
CA LYS A 12 22.91 -40.81 -26.01
C LYS A 12 22.09 -40.36 -27.21
N LYS A 13 20.78 -40.64 -27.22
CA LYS A 13 19.83 -39.96 -28.12
C LYS A 13 19.91 -38.47 -27.80
N GLY A 14 20.52 -37.69 -28.69
CA GLY A 14 20.58 -36.24 -28.57
C GLY A 14 19.21 -35.62 -28.80
N PHE A 15 18.93 -34.54 -28.07
CA PHE A 15 17.75 -33.71 -28.30
C PHE A 15 17.82 -33.10 -29.70
N THR A 16 16.74 -33.17 -30.47
CA THR A 16 16.75 -32.61 -31.83
C THR A 16 16.54 -31.09 -31.78
N LEU A 17 17.14 -30.35 -32.72
CA LEU A 17 16.90 -28.90 -32.82
C LEU A 17 15.43 -28.58 -33.07
N VAL A 18 14.71 -29.46 -33.79
CA VAL A 18 13.29 -29.30 -34.09
C VAL A 18 12.44 -29.40 -32.81
N GLU A 19 12.74 -30.35 -31.92
CA GLU A 19 12.05 -30.45 -30.62
C GLU A 19 12.23 -29.18 -29.78
N LEU A 20 13.41 -28.56 -29.81
CA LEU A 20 13.66 -27.30 -29.12
C LEU A 20 12.84 -26.14 -29.71
N ILE A 21 12.79 -26.05 -31.05
CA ILE A 21 12.08 -24.98 -31.75
C ILE A 21 10.58 -25.04 -31.50
N VAL A 22 9.98 -26.24 -31.52
CA VAL A 22 8.54 -26.39 -31.23
C VAL A 22 8.22 -25.95 -29.80
N VAL A 23 9.06 -26.29 -28.82
CA VAL A 23 8.86 -25.93 -27.42
C VAL A 23 8.91 -24.41 -27.22
N ILE A 24 9.91 -23.72 -27.78
CA ILE A 24 9.99 -22.26 -27.66
C ILE A 24 8.80 -21.57 -28.33
N VAL A 25 8.31 -22.08 -29.47
CA VAL A 25 7.14 -21.52 -30.15
C VAL A 25 5.91 -21.61 -29.25
N ILE A 26 5.68 -22.76 -28.60
CA ILE A 26 4.57 -22.93 -27.66
C ILE A 26 4.71 -21.97 -26.46
N ILE A 27 5.91 -21.86 -25.87
CA ILE A 27 6.17 -20.94 -24.75
C ILE A 27 5.90 -19.48 -25.16
N LEU A 28 6.30 -19.06 -26.37
CA LEU A 28 6.08 -17.71 -26.87
C LEU A 28 4.59 -17.39 -27.04
N VAL A 29 3.80 -18.32 -27.56
CA VAL A 29 2.34 -18.15 -27.69
C VAL A 29 1.68 -18.02 -26.31
N LEU A 30 2.06 -18.87 -25.36
CA LEU A 30 1.54 -18.80 -24.00
C LEU A 30 1.96 -17.50 -23.29
N ALA A 31 3.22 -17.10 -23.43
CA ALA A 31 3.76 -15.88 -22.85
C ALA A 31 3.04 -14.63 -23.39
N ALA A 32 2.74 -14.59 -24.69
CA ALA A 32 2.06 -13.45 -25.31
C ALA A 32 0.69 -13.15 -24.67
N VAL A 33 -0.06 -14.18 -24.26
CA VAL A 33 -1.36 -14.02 -23.60
C VAL A 33 -1.21 -13.83 -22.09
N LEU A 34 -0.24 -14.52 -21.47
CA LEU A 34 -0.09 -14.54 -20.00
C LEU A 34 0.51 -13.24 -19.44
N VAL A 35 1.53 -12.69 -20.10
CA VAL A 35 2.28 -11.50 -19.62
C VAL A 35 1.37 -10.30 -19.32
N PRO A 36 0.45 -9.84 -20.20
CA PRO A 36 -0.39 -8.69 -19.90
C PRO A 36 -1.33 -8.94 -18.71
N SER A 37 -1.83 -10.17 -18.57
CA SER A 37 -2.68 -10.56 -17.44
C SER A 37 -1.91 -10.51 -16.12
N LEU A 38 -0.70 -11.08 -16.10
CA LEU A 38 0.19 -11.06 -14.94
C LEU A 38 0.52 -9.63 -14.50
N LEU A 39 0.82 -8.73 -15.44
CA LEU A 39 1.11 -7.33 -15.13
C LEU A 39 -0.08 -6.63 -14.44
N ARG A 40 -1.32 -6.91 -14.87
CA ARG A 40 -2.52 -6.37 -14.22
C ARG A 40 -2.72 -6.91 -12.80
N TYR A 41 -2.43 -8.19 -12.56
CA TYR A 41 -2.52 -8.77 -11.23
C TYR A 41 -1.46 -8.20 -10.28
N VAL A 42 -0.22 -8.06 -10.75
CA VAL A 42 0.85 -7.42 -9.99
C VAL A 42 0.47 -5.97 -9.66
N ASP A 43 -0.14 -5.25 -10.61
CA ASP A 43 -0.62 -3.89 -10.37
C ASP A 43 -1.72 -3.81 -9.31
N LYS A 44 -2.70 -4.71 -9.38
CA LYS A 44 -3.78 -4.82 -8.39
C LYS A 44 -3.24 -5.19 -7.00
N ALA A 45 -2.28 -6.10 -6.93
CA ALA A 45 -1.60 -6.46 -5.68
C ALA A 45 -0.87 -5.26 -5.07
N ASN A 46 -0.12 -4.51 -5.87
CA ASN A 46 0.56 -3.30 -5.41
C ASN A 46 -0.41 -2.23 -4.86
N LYS A 47 -1.56 -2.05 -5.52
CA LYS A 47 -2.64 -1.15 -5.04
C LYS A 47 -3.21 -1.62 -3.70
N ALA A 48 -3.46 -2.92 -3.56
CA ALA A 48 -3.98 -3.51 -2.34
C ALA A 48 -2.98 -3.38 -1.17
N ASN A 49 -1.70 -3.64 -1.42
CA ASN A 49 -0.64 -3.50 -0.43
C ASN A 49 -0.53 -2.06 0.07
N CYS A 50 -0.50 -1.08 -0.84
CA CYS A 50 -0.47 0.35 -0.47
C CYS A 50 -1.65 0.72 0.44
N LYS A 51 -2.86 0.22 0.14
CA LYS A 51 -4.04 0.45 0.97
C LYS A 51 -3.93 -0.23 2.34
N ALA A 52 -3.39 -1.44 2.40
CA ALA A 52 -3.22 -2.18 3.66
C ALA A 52 -2.19 -1.49 4.57
N ASP A 53 -1.07 -1.06 4.01
CA ASP A 53 -0.05 -0.26 4.72
C ASP A 53 -0.67 1.03 5.24
N ALA A 54 -1.39 1.76 4.38
CA ALA A 54 -2.10 2.99 4.75
C ALA A 54 -3.09 2.78 5.91
N ALA A 55 -3.87 1.70 5.86
CA ALA A 55 -4.84 1.38 6.90
C ALA A 55 -4.17 1.03 8.24
N THR A 56 -3.03 0.33 8.19
CA THR A 56 -2.24 0.00 9.38
C THR A 56 -1.67 1.27 10.02
N ILE A 57 -1.11 2.17 9.20
CA ILE A 57 -0.57 3.45 9.65
C ILE A 57 -1.68 4.31 10.27
N LEU A 58 -2.84 4.41 9.59
CA LEU A 58 -3.98 5.19 10.08
C LEU A 58 -4.51 4.65 11.42
N SER A 59 -4.63 3.33 11.57
CA SER A 59 -5.12 2.70 12.81
C SER A 59 -4.21 3.02 14.01
N GLN A 60 -2.89 2.90 13.82
CA GLN A 60 -1.91 3.26 14.86
C GLN A 60 -1.96 4.75 15.18
N LEU A 61 -1.96 5.59 14.15
CA LEU A 61 -2.07 7.05 14.31
C LEU A 61 -3.34 7.46 15.08
N GLN A 62 -4.48 6.82 14.79
CA GLN A 62 -5.74 7.08 15.50
C GLN A 62 -5.66 6.66 16.98
N ALA A 63 -5.03 5.52 17.28
CA ALA A 63 -4.84 5.07 18.65
C ALA A 63 -3.92 6.03 19.43
N ASP A 64 -2.81 6.45 18.83
CA ASP A 64 -1.86 7.39 19.44
C ASP A 64 -2.49 8.77 19.66
N TYR A 65 -3.27 9.25 18.68
CA TYR A 65 -3.99 10.51 18.78
C TYR A 65 -5.09 10.48 19.85
N ALA A 66 -5.84 9.37 19.96
CA ALA A 66 -6.83 9.20 21.02
C ALA A 66 -6.17 9.15 22.41
N ALA A 67 -5.01 8.50 22.53
CA ALA A 67 -4.25 8.43 23.78
C ALA A 67 -3.68 9.79 24.21
N SER A 68 -3.27 10.65 23.27
CA SER A 68 -2.85 12.02 23.60
C SER A 68 -4.03 12.83 24.12
N GLN A 69 -5.16 12.81 23.43
CA GLN A 69 -6.40 13.51 23.82
C GLN A 69 -6.91 13.07 25.20
N ALA A 70 -6.75 11.80 25.58
CA ALA A 70 -7.12 11.29 26.90
C ALA A 70 -6.24 11.84 28.05
N ASN A 71 -4.96 12.16 27.79
CA ASN A 71 -4.08 12.82 28.76
C ASN A 71 -4.19 14.35 28.74
N GLU A 72 -4.79 14.92 27.68
CA GLU A 72 -4.93 16.37 27.45
C GLU A 72 -6.10 17.04 28.17
N GLN A 73 -6.79 16.33 29.08
CA GLN A 73 -7.68 16.98 30.05
C GLN A 73 -6.93 17.93 31.01
N THR A 74 -5.59 17.88 31.04
CA THR A 74 -4.72 18.99 31.48
C THR A 74 -3.35 18.96 30.79
N GLY A 75 -3.08 19.96 29.95
CA GLY A 75 -1.72 20.48 29.72
C GLY A 75 -0.74 19.67 28.88
N VAL A 76 -1.18 18.72 28.05
CA VAL A 76 -0.33 18.11 27.02
C VAL A 76 -0.62 18.80 25.67
N SER A 77 0.41 19.03 24.86
CA SER A 77 0.24 19.61 23.53
C SER A 77 -0.14 18.51 22.55
N ALA A 78 -1.25 18.71 21.81
CA ALA A 78 -1.67 17.86 20.71
C ALA A 78 -0.50 17.52 19.79
N LEU A 79 -0.49 16.31 19.19
CA LEU A 79 0.52 15.90 18.20
C LEU A 79 0.73 17.01 17.14
N GLY A 80 1.80 17.78 17.35
CA GLY A 80 2.02 19.06 16.67
C GLY A 80 3.04 19.00 15.53
N ASP A 81 3.86 17.96 15.48
CA ASP A 81 4.96 17.82 14.53
C ASP A 81 4.92 16.49 13.79
N ASP A 82 5.75 16.39 12.74
CA ASP A 82 6.00 15.17 11.98
C ASP A 82 6.27 13.97 12.90
N TYR A 83 5.45 12.94 12.78
CA TYR A 83 5.46 11.74 13.63
C TYR A 83 5.92 10.52 12.83
N LYS A 84 6.43 9.47 13.49
CA LYS A 84 6.83 8.22 12.81
C LYS A 84 5.94 7.06 13.23
N VAL A 85 5.22 6.50 12.27
CA VAL A 85 4.41 5.29 12.43
C VAL A 85 5.04 4.19 11.59
N ASN A 86 5.49 3.11 12.25
CA ASN A 86 6.10 1.97 11.56
C ASN A 86 7.21 2.36 10.55
N GLY A 87 8.02 3.36 10.90
CA GLY A 87 9.11 3.87 10.06
C GLY A 87 8.69 4.86 8.96
N VAL A 88 7.39 5.12 8.78
CA VAL A 88 6.84 6.11 7.84
C VAL A 88 6.68 7.45 8.56
N GLU A 89 7.17 8.52 7.93
CA GLU A 89 6.95 9.88 8.42
C GLU A 89 5.53 10.36 8.07
N VAL A 90 4.81 10.77 9.10
CA VAL A 90 3.42 11.18 9.10
C VAL A 90 3.36 12.67 9.45
N LEU A 91 3.00 13.50 8.47
CA LEU A 91 3.00 14.96 8.60
C LEU A 91 1.59 15.44 8.97
N ASN A 92 1.48 16.33 9.96
CA ASN A 92 0.24 17.04 10.23
C ASN A 92 0.13 18.23 9.26
N ARG A 93 -0.69 18.12 8.21
CA ARG A 93 -0.90 19.22 7.22
C ARG A 93 -2.38 19.42 6.90
N ALA A 94 -2.69 20.57 6.30
CA ALA A 94 -4.03 20.90 5.83
C ALA A 94 -4.62 19.85 4.87
N ALA A 95 -5.94 19.68 4.92
CA ALA A 95 -6.73 18.65 4.23
C ALA A 95 -6.59 18.59 2.71
N THR A 96 -5.93 19.57 2.09
CA THR A 96 -5.77 19.67 0.64
C THR A 96 -4.42 19.18 0.12
N VAL A 97 -3.47 18.86 1.01
CA VAL A 97 -2.11 18.51 0.61
C VAL A 97 -2.01 17.02 0.24
N ALA A 98 -1.47 16.72 -0.95
CA ALA A 98 -1.12 15.36 -1.33
C ALA A 98 0.08 14.86 -0.51
N ALA A 99 0.08 13.58 -0.14
CA ALA A 99 1.19 12.99 0.59
C ALA A 99 2.46 12.94 -0.29
N PRO A 100 3.61 13.47 0.19
CA PRO A 100 4.89 13.31 -0.50
C PRO A 100 5.29 11.84 -0.62
N ALA A 101 6.19 11.52 -1.56
CA ALA A 101 6.65 10.14 -1.75
C ALA A 101 7.23 9.55 -0.46
N ASN A 102 6.81 8.32 -0.14
CA ASN A 102 7.18 7.55 1.06
C ASN A 102 6.80 8.22 2.40
N LYS A 103 5.79 9.09 2.39
CA LYS A 103 5.27 9.78 3.58
C LYS A 103 3.75 9.65 3.66
N ALA A 104 3.23 9.91 4.85
CA ALA A 104 1.81 10.09 5.08
C ALA A 104 1.50 11.53 5.51
N VAL A 105 0.26 11.95 5.29
CA VAL A 105 -0.28 13.23 5.73
C VAL A 105 -1.64 12.98 6.36
N TYR A 106 -1.96 13.67 7.44
CA TYR A 106 -3.27 13.63 8.05
C TYR A 106 -3.78 15.03 8.38
N THR A 107 -5.09 15.14 8.52
CA THR A 107 -5.76 16.36 9.00
C THR A 107 -6.71 16.02 10.12
N VAL A 108 -6.72 16.90 11.11
CA VAL A 108 -7.56 16.81 12.28
C VAL A 108 -8.60 17.91 12.25
N THR A 109 -9.81 17.64 12.73
CA THR A 109 -10.87 18.64 12.88
C THR A 109 -11.54 18.47 14.24
N ALA A 110 -11.88 19.59 14.87
CA ALA A 110 -12.68 19.59 16.09
C ALA A 110 -14.11 19.11 15.79
N VAL A 111 -14.57 18.14 16.56
CA VAL A 111 -15.91 17.56 16.51
C VAL A 111 -16.54 17.75 17.88
N ALA A 112 -17.81 18.14 17.89
CA ALA A 112 -18.58 18.27 19.12
C ALA A 112 -19.19 16.91 19.49
N ASP A 113 -19.01 16.47 20.73
CA ASP A 113 -19.81 15.39 21.29
C ASP A 113 -21.23 15.91 21.56
N SER A 114 -22.24 15.28 20.98
CA SER A 114 -23.66 15.62 21.15
C SER A 114 -24.25 15.24 22.52
N SER A 115 -23.41 14.92 23.50
CA SER A 115 -23.79 14.55 24.87
C SER A 115 -24.00 15.77 25.80
N ALA A 116 -24.79 15.60 26.87
CA ALA A 116 -25.03 16.65 27.87
C ALA A 116 -23.71 17.05 28.58
N GLY A 117 -23.21 18.25 28.29
CA GLY A 117 -21.88 18.72 28.71
C GLY A 117 -20.88 18.96 27.56
N ALA A 118 -21.32 18.80 26.30
CA ALA A 118 -20.64 19.16 25.04
C ALA A 118 -19.12 19.34 25.14
N GLN A 119 -18.40 18.23 25.16
CA GLN A 119 -16.95 18.24 25.04
C GLN A 119 -16.56 18.38 23.57
N THR A 120 -15.57 19.22 23.29
CA THR A 120 -14.96 19.28 21.95
C THR A 120 -13.75 18.37 21.94
N TYR A 121 -13.70 17.46 20.97
CA TYR A 121 -12.56 16.60 20.78
C TYR A 121 -12.14 16.64 19.32
N ASN A 122 -10.88 16.31 19.07
CA ASN A 122 -10.32 16.35 17.75
C ASN A 122 -10.38 14.95 17.12
N GLU A 123 -10.82 14.87 15.86
CA GLU A 123 -10.84 13.62 15.08
C GLU A 123 -9.99 13.77 13.82
N ILE A 124 -9.33 12.69 13.40
CA ILE A 124 -8.63 12.65 12.10
C ILE A 124 -9.68 12.53 11.00
N THR A 125 -9.93 13.61 10.25
CA THR A 125 -10.96 13.65 9.20
C THR A 125 -10.44 13.25 7.81
N ARG A 126 -9.13 13.32 7.61
CA ARG A 126 -8.48 12.88 6.37
C ARG A 126 -7.11 12.29 6.67
N PHE A 127 -6.76 11.28 5.88
CA PHE A 127 -5.45 10.65 5.86
C PHE A 127 -5.04 10.33 4.42
N ALA A 128 -3.76 10.48 4.09
CA ALA A 128 -3.20 10.05 2.81
C ALA A 128 -1.82 9.44 3.03
N TYR A 129 -1.53 8.31 2.39
CA TYR A 129 -0.22 7.67 2.37
C TYR A 129 0.24 7.45 0.95
N ASN A 130 1.50 7.81 0.66
CA ASN A 130 2.12 7.64 -0.65
C ASN A 130 3.35 6.73 -0.51
N ASN A 131 3.35 5.57 -1.18
CA ASN A 131 4.46 4.62 -1.16
C ASN A 131 5.45 4.78 -2.33
N GLY A 132 5.44 5.94 -2.97
CA GLY A 132 6.21 6.26 -4.18
C GLY A 132 5.51 5.88 -5.49
N LYS A 133 4.64 4.86 -5.50
CA LYS A 133 3.92 4.40 -6.71
C LYS A 133 2.41 4.65 -6.67
N TYR A 134 1.84 4.53 -5.49
CA TYR A 134 0.42 4.67 -5.20
C TYR A 134 0.21 5.62 -4.05
N THR A 135 -0.87 6.39 -4.12
CA THR A 135 -1.40 7.17 -3.00
C THR A 135 -2.74 6.59 -2.58
N ALA A 136 -2.83 6.16 -1.33
CA ALA A 136 -4.07 5.76 -0.67
C ALA A 136 -4.57 6.90 0.20
N THR A 137 -5.74 7.44 -0.12
CA THR A 137 -6.42 8.50 0.64
C THR A 137 -7.64 7.93 1.33
N TRP A 138 -7.84 8.31 2.58
CA TRP A 138 -9.02 8.04 3.37
C TRP A 138 -9.62 9.35 3.85
N ASN A 139 -10.93 9.50 3.67
CA ASN A 139 -11.69 10.65 4.15
C ASN A 139 -12.82 10.16 5.06
N MET A 140 -13.05 10.86 6.16
CA MET A 140 -14.26 10.73 6.98
C MET A 140 -15.37 11.64 6.49
N ASN A 141 -16.61 11.25 6.77
CA ASN A 141 -17.84 11.98 6.41
C ASN A 141 -18.10 13.16 7.37
N GLY A 142 -17.08 13.97 7.65
CA GLY A 142 -17.17 15.10 8.58
C GLY A 142 -17.59 16.43 7.94
N GLY A 143 -17.81 16.45 6.62
CA GLY A 143 -18.20 17.64 5.86
C GLY A 143 -19.23 17.29 4.80
N THR A 144 -20.18 18.20 4.57
CA THR A 144 -21.29 18.05 3.63
C THR A 144 -20.81 17.59 2.25
N GLY A 145 -21.18 16.36 1.86
CA GLY A 145 -21.01 15.84 0.50
C GLY A 145 -19.84 14.87 0.25
N VAL A 146 -19.06 14.47 1.26
CA VAL A 146 -17.95 13.51 1.09
C VAL A 146 -18.29 12.14 1.70
N THR A 147 -18.59 11.13 0.86
CA THR A 147 -18.81 9.76 1.35
C THR A 147 -17.53 9.21 1.98
N ALA A 148 -17.62 8.72 3.23
CA ALA A 148 -16.49 8.10 3.91
C ALA A 148 -15.95 6.90 3.11
N GLY A 149 -14.63 6.84 2.94
CA GLY A 149 -14.04 5.72 2.20
C GLY A 149 -12.59 5.88 1.79
N TRP A 150 -12.06 4.79 1.26
CA TRP A 150 -10.72 4.71 0.70
C TRP A 150 -10.73 4.95 -0.80
N THR A 151 -9.85 5.84 -1.26
CA THR A 151 -9.52 6.04 -2.68
C THR A 151 -8.05 5.73 -2.88
N VAL A 152 -7.71 4.92 -3.89
CA VAL A 152 -6.31 4.62 -4.22
C VAL A 152 -6.03 5.04 -5.66
N THR A 153 -5.10 5.97 -5.84
CA THR A 153 -4.69 6.49 -7.15
C THR A 153 -3.24 6.17 -7.42
N LYS A 154 -2.91 5.97 -8.69
CA LYS A 154 -1.51 5.89 -9.12
C LYS A 154 -0.92 7.30 -9.09
N ASN A 155 0.32 7.42 -8.62
CA ASN A 155 1.05 8.69 -8.64
C ASN A 155 1.43 9.12 -10.05
#